data_AF-A0A072PN98-F1
#
_entry.id   AF-A0A072PN98-F1
#
_cell.length_a   1.000
_cell.length_b   1.000
_cell.length_c   1.000
_cell.angle_alpha   90.00
_cell.angle_beta   90.00
_cell.angle_gamma   90.00
#
_symmetry.space_group_name_H-M   'P 1'
#
loop_
_entity.id
_entity.type
_entity.pdbx_description
1 polymer ?
#
loop_
_entity_poly.entity_id
_entity_poly.type
_entity_poly.pdbx_seq_one_letter_code
_entity_poly.pdbx_strand_id
1 'polypeptide(L)'
;MTSLPYHHSPLTTPKREITRSSAGHLAPYLRVLGLSGDEYLDEVDDKYFELVSTWGGPKHPGSQKFARMQLDAIDEAYQAILPRLMDAFASSDAAHRYSMKNLETAHDRIQASSQDDNSFWIHADVPPRDSPPHRLSPDHETSDNQRNDIPSDYPTFHVNEIRGDLLDAPDGATIIHAVNCQGLWGFGVAKQLKTEFPGAFKAYQSYCETAKRPRHLAGKCLLIPPQIEDYQDDETLEKKASNGKPDPRTYRKQPCKQRRWIACLLTSVGYGTKNMRFNNPGRDSPERILRQTQMALESLRTQLEDYTRCDLGEHDEYAVPGDLWTCKFNSGAFGVDWEETLEIVESEFEGFDQPLTVVARA
;
A
#
# COMPACT_ATOMS: atom_id res chain seq x y z
N MET A 1 52.15 14.03 -37.70
CA MET A 1 50.74 14.28 -37.35
C MET A 1 50.50 13.61 -36.00
N THR A 2 51.24 13.94 -34.94
CA THR A 2 51.02 15.06 -34.00
C THR A 2 49.57 15.22 -33.53
N SER A 3 49.39 14.83 -32.27
CA SER A 3 48.22 14.83 -31.39
C SER A 3 47.69 16.22 -31.06
N LEU A 4 46.37 16.32 -30.84
CA LEU A 4 45.76 17.30 -29.93
C LEU A 4 44.77 16.59 -28.98
N PRO A 5 44.73 16.96 -27.69
CA PRO A 5 43.91 16.30 -26.66
C PRO A 5 42.53 16.94 -26.54
N TYR A 6 41.47 16.12 -26.41
CA TYR A 6 40.16 16.59 -25.98
C TYR A 6 40.18 16.76 -24.46
N HIS A 7 40.08 18.01 -24.02
CA HIS A 7 39.91 18.40 -22.62
C HIS A 7 38.56 17.90 -22.09
N HIS A 8 38.59 17.14 -20.99
CA HIS A 8 37.44 17.04 -20.09
C HIS A 8 37.26 18.38 -19.38
N SER A 9 36.20 19.11 -19.73
CA SER A 9 35.59 20.07 -18.82
C SER A 9 34.59 19.31 -17.93
N PRO A 10 34.57 19.53 -16.61
CA PRO A 10 33.57 18.93 -15.75
C PRO A 10 32.22 19.55 -16.09
N LEU A 11 31.23 18.71 -16.40
CA LEU A 11 29.82 19.10 -16.45
C LEU A 11 29.42 19.52 -15.03
N THR A 12 29.52 20.83 -14.78
CA THR A 12 28.87 21.49 -13.67
C THR A 12 27.37 21.26 -13.79
N THR A 13 26.81 20.54 -12.81
CA THR A 13 25.37 20.45 -12.63
C THR A 13 24.80 21.86 -12.47
N PRO A 14 23.65 22.17 -13.09
CA PRO A 14 23.00 23.45 -12.86
C PRO A 14 22.48 23.46 -11.42
N LYS A 15 23.18 24.18 -10.53
CA LYS A 15 22.58 24.67 -9.29
C LYS A 15 21.38 25.52 -9.67
N ARG A 16 20.19 25.18 -9.19
CA ARG A 16 19.04 26.10 -9.25
C ARG A 16 18.44 26.23 -7.85
N GLU A 17 19.01 27.22 -7.17
CA GLU A 17 18.43 28.01 -6.08
C GLU A 17 16.97 28.37 -6.41
N ILE A 18 16.10 28.34 -5.39
CA ILE A 18 14.95 29.25 -5.33
C ILE A 18 15.49 30.64 -5.67
N THR A 19 14.99 31.28 -6.73
CA THR A 19 15.51 32.58 -7.16
C THR A 19 15.73 33.48 -5.95
N ARG A 20 16.96 33.99 -5.74
CA ARG A 20 17.33 34.86 -4.60
C ARG A 20 16.40 36.07 -4.37
N SER A 21 15.53 36.36 -5.34
CA SER A 21 14.49 37.39 -5.26
C SER A 21 13.25 37.02 -4.43
N SER A 22 12.95 35.73 -4.15
CA SER A 22 11.76 35.28 -3.39
C SER A 22 12.06 34.73 -1.98
N ALA A 23 13.29 34.28 -1.72
CA ALA A 23 13.69 33.71 -0.43
C ALA A 23 13.63 34.73 0.74
N GLY A 24 13.80 36.02 0.46
CA GLY A 24 13.79 37.07 1.50
C GLY A 24 12.42 37.31 2.14
N HIS A 25 11.32 37.12 1.39
CA HIS A 25 9.96 37.35 1.90
C HIS A 25 9.40 36.13 2.66
N LEU A 26 9.91 34.92 2.37
CA LEU A 26 9.46 33.68 3.01
C LEU A 26 10.30 33.25 4.21
N ALA A 27 11.50 33.82 4.37
CA ALA A 27 12.38 33.57 5.52
C ALA A 27 11.71 33.65 6.91
N PRO A 28 10.81 34.62 7.21
CA PRO A 28 10.12 34.63 8.50
C PRO A 28 9.19 33.42 8.69
N TYR A 29 8.48 33.00 7.64
CA TYR A 29 7.55 31.87 7.68
C TYR A 29 8.28 30.52 7.75
N LEU A 30 9.38 30.37 7.00
CA LEU A 30 10.24 29.18 7.08
C LEU A 30 10.81 29.01 8.50
N ARG A 31 11.20 30.11 9.16
CA ARG A 31 11.67 30.07 10.54
C ARG A 31 10.60 29.59 11.53
N VAL A 32 9.33 29.98 11.33
CA VAL A 32 8.21 29.50 12.17
C VAL A 32 8.06 27.98 12.06
N LEU A 33 8.24 27.41 10.87
CA LEU A 33 8.19 25.96 10.66
C LEU A 33 9.52 25.24 10.96
N GLY A 34 10.57 25.97 11.35
CA GLY A 34 11.90 25.41 11.64
C GLY A 34 12.66 24.95 10.38
N LEU A 35 12.42 25.60 9.26
CA LEU A 35 12.93 25.28 7.93
C LEU A 35 14.02 26.27 7.46
N SER A 36 14.93 25.79 6.62
CA SER A 36 16.15 26.47 6.16
C SER A 36 16.05 27.09 4.76
N GLY A 37 14.99 26.79 3.99
CA GLY A 37 14.64 27.39 2.71
C GLY A 37 14.96 26.55 1.47
N ASP A 38 15.52 25.34 1.62
CA ASP A 38 15.79 24.41 0.51
C ASP A 38 14.80 23.21 0.52
N GLU A 39 13.76 23.27 1.35
CA GLU A 39 12.84 22.15 1.59
C GLU A 39 11.80 21.96 0.49
N TYR A 40 11.39 20.70 0.34
CA TYR A 40 10.35 20.26 -0.58
C TYR A 40 8.98 20.31 0.09
N LEU A 41 7.89 20.32 -0.70
CA LEU A 41 6.51 20.42 -0.21
C LEU A 41 6.19 19.39 0.87
N ASP A 42 6.67 18.15 0.72
CA ASP A 42 6.46 17.08 1.68
C ASP A 42 7.17 17.32 3.03
N GLU A 43 8.32 18.00 3.03
CA GLU A 43 9.03 18.39 4.26
C GLU A 43 8.34 19.56 4.96
N VAL A 44 7.70 20.46 4.21
CA VAL A 44 6.85 21.54 4.74
C VAL A 44 5.58 20.97 5.38
N ASP A 45 4.92 20.02 4.70
CA ASP A 45 3.72 19.34 5.20
C ASP A 45 4.03 18.53 6.47
N ASP A 46 5.11 17.74 6.47
CA ASP A 46 5.52 16.93 7.63
C ASP A 46 5.77 17.84 8.86
N LYS A 47 6.41 19.01 8.67
CA LYS A 47 6.66 19.96 9.75
C LYS A 47 5.41 20.66 10.24
N TYR A 48 4.51 21.03 9.33
CA TYR A 48 3.21 21.59 9.67
C TYR A 48 2.42 20.62 10.57
N PHE A 49 2.27 19.37 10.15
CA PHE A 49 1.53 18.37 10.92
C PHE A 49 2.18 18.05 12.28
N GLU A 50 3.51 17.96 12.34
CA GLU A 50 4.25 17.77 13.59
C GLU A 50 3.95 18.90 14.60
N LEU A 51 4.01 20.15 14.13
CA LEU A 51 3.80 21.32 14.98
C LEU A 51 2.33 21.45 15.40
N VAL A 52 1.38 21.26 14.49
CA VAL A 52 -0.06 21.27 14.81
C VAL A 52 -0.39 20.18 15.83
N SER A 53 0.17 18.97 15.68
CA SER A 53 -0.02 17.88 16.65
C SER A 53 0.57 18.21 18.03
N THR A 54 1.72 18.88 18.05
CA THR A 54 2.41 19.27 19.29
C THR A 54 1.64 20.35 20.06
N TRP A 55 1.14 21.36 19.34
CA TRP A 55 0.48 22.53 19.95
C TRP A 55 -1.04 22.37 20.12
N GLY A 56 -1.68 21.53 19.31
CA GLY A 56 -3.10 21.19 19.40
C GLY A 56 -3.42 20.06 20.38
N GLY A 57 -2.40 19.33 20.84
CA GLY A 57 -2.58 18.22 21.78
C GLY A 57 -2.91 18.65 23.22
N PRO A 58 -3.50 17.75 24.03
CA PRO A 58 -3.86 18.03 25.42
C PRO A 58 -2.66 18.25 26.37
N LYS A 59 -1.43 17.94 25.90
CA LYS A 59 -0.17 18.11 26.64
C LYS A 59 0.79 19.08 25.93
N HIS A 60 0.25 20.15 25.33
CA HIS A 60 1.07 21.16 24.66
C HIS A 60 1.95 21.94 25.67
N PRO A 61 3.09 22.49 25.21
CA PRO A 61 3.97 23.26 26.09
C PRO A 61 3.42 24.68 26.33
N GLY A 62 3.26 25.05 27.60
CA GLY A 62 2.89 26.43 27.99
C GLY A 62 1.40 26.65 28.21
N SER A 63 0.96 27.91 28.17
CA SER A 63 -0.44 28.26 28.45
C SER A 63 -1.34 28.02 27.23
N GLN A 64 -2.62 27.73 27.45
CA GLN A 64 -3.61 27.57 26.35
C GLN A 64 -3.64 28.76 25.38
N LYS A 65 -3.53 29.99 25.91
CA LYS A 65 -3.46 31.20 25.08
C LYS A 65 -2.19 31.24 24.23
N PHE A 66 -1.07 30.77 24.76
CA PHE A 66 0.20 30.71 24.06
C PHE A 66 0.19 29.64 22.96
N ALA A 67 -0.34 28.45 23.24
CA ALA A 67 -0.47 27.39 22.24
C ALA A 67 -1.37 27.79 21.06
N ARG A 68 -2.48 28.48 21.32
CA ARG A 68 -3.33 29.02 20.26
C ARG A 68 -2.59 30.03 19.39
N MET A 69 -1.82 30.93 19.99
CA MET A 69 -0.99 31.89 19.26
C MET A 69 0.10 31.21 18.42
N GLN A 70 0.64 30.06 18.86
CA GLN A 70 1.58 29.27 18.08
C GLN A 70 0.90 28.61 16.88
N LEU A 71 -0.27 28.00 17.07
CA LEU A 71 -1.06 27.39 15.99
C LEU A 71 -1.41 28.42 14.91
N ASP A 72 -1.89 29.61 15.32
CA ASP A 72 -2.22 30.69 14.37
C ASP A 72 -0.98 31.10 13.53
N ALA A 73 0.20 31.17 14.16
CA ALA A 73 1.45 31.50 13.46
C ALA A 73 1.93 30.38 12.52
N ILE A 74 1.73 29.12 12.91
CA ILE A 74 2.07 27.93 12.10
C ILE A 74 1.18 27.89 10.84
N ASP A 75 -0.12 28.10 11.00
CA ASP A 75 -1.10 28.12 9.91
C ASP A 75 -0.80 29.26 8.92
N GLU A 76 -0.52 30.46 9.43
CA GLU A 76 -0.13 31.61 8.60
C GLU A 76 1.15 31.33 7.79
N ALA A 77 2.15 30.72 8.43
CA ALA A 77 3.40 30.36 7.76
C ALA A 77 3.21 29.33 6.65
N TYR A 78 2.40 28.30 6.91
CA TYR A 78 2.10 27.26 5.94
C TYR A 78 1.33 27.81 4.74
N GLN A 79 0.31 28.65 4.97
CA GLN A 79 -0.46 29.29 3.89
C GLN A 79 0.37 30.26 3.04
N ALA A 80 1.38 30.89 3.62
CA ALA A 80 2.30 31.76 2.87
C ALA A 80 3.27 30.98 1.97
N ILE A 81 3.65 29.76 2.36
CA ILE A 81 4.63 28.92 1.66
C ILE A 81 3.96 28.04 0.58
N LEU A 82 2.80 27.46 0.90
CA LEU A 82 2.13 26.43 0.08
C LEU A 82 1.90 26.83 -1.39
N PRO A 83 1.36 28.03 -1.73
CA PRO A 83 1.11 28.40 -3.13
C PRO A 83 2.39 28.48 -3.97
N ARG A 84 3.53 28.84 -3.34
CA ARG A 84 4.81 29.00 -4.03
C ARG A 84 5.50 27.67 -4.30
N LEU A 85 5.33 26.70 -3.41
CA LEU A 85 5.79 25.33 -3.64
C LEU A 85 4.94 24.65 -4.71
N MET A 86 3.62 24.84 -4.68
CA MET A 86 2.74 24.28 -5.71
C MET A 86 3.05 24.80 -7.13
N ASP A 87 3.39 26.09 -7.28
CA ASP A 87 3.86 26.64 -8.56
C ASP A 87 5.21 26.06 -9.02
N ALA A 88 6.10 25.71 -8.09
CA ALA A 88 7.40 25.10 -8.40
C ALA A 88 7.31 23.61 -8.78
N PHE A 89 6.34 22.88 -8.21
CA PHE A 89 6.12 21.45 -8.44
C PHE A 89 5.64 21.10 -9.84
N ALA A 90 5.05 22.06 -10.58
CA ALA A 90 4.66 21.85 -11.97
C ALA A 90 5.86 21.62 -12.92
N SER A 91 7.11 21.69 -12.45
CA SER A 91 8.28 21.82 -13.36
C SER A 91 9.50 20.90 -13.14
N SER A 92 9.66 20.05 -12.11
CA SER A 92 10.88 19.19 -12.07
C SER A 92 10.85 17.99 -11.10
N ASP A 93 11.24 16.81 -11.59
CA ASP A 93 11.06 15.54 -10.91
C ASP A 93 12.29 14.61 -11.07
N ALA A 94 13.23 14.52 -10.09
CA ALA A 94 14.28 13.46 -9.87
C ALA A 94 15.23 13.90 -8.72
N ALA A 95 15.59 13.14 -7.68
CA ALA A 95 16.27 11.84 -7.63
C ALA A 95 16.48 11.40 -6.16
N HIS A 96 16.57 10.08 -5.86
CA HIS A 96 17.53 9.40 -4.93
C HIS A 96 17.14 7.91 -4.75
N ARG A 97 18.11 6.97 -4.85
CA ARG A 97 17.96 5.49 -4.78
C ARG A 97 18.66 4.89 -3.55
N TYR A 98 18.16 3.77 -3.02
CA TYR A 98 18.75 2.99 -1.92
C TYR A 98 19.73 1.88 -2.39
N SER A 99 20.58 1.34 -1.50
CA SER A 99 21.65 0.36 -1.80
C SER A 99 21.29 -1.10 -1.43
N MET A 100 21.65 -2.06 -2.31
CA MET A 100 21.36 -3.51 -2.22
C MET A 100 21.74 -4.17 -0.89
N LYS A 101 22.85 -3.78 -0.27
CA LYS A 101 23.32 -4.37 0.99
C LYS A 101 22.37 -4.13 2.17
N ASN A 102 21.59 -3.04 2.11
CA ASN A 102 20.61 -2.71 3.13
C ASN A 102 19.34 -3.58 3.03
N LEU A 103 19.06 -4.17 1.85
CA LEU A 103 17.86 -4.97 1.58
C LEU A 103 18.05 -6.44 2.02
N GLU A 104 19.19 -7.05 1.71
CA GLU A 104 19.50 -8.44 2.10
C GLU A 104 19.46 -8.60 3.63
N THR A 105 20.05 -7.65 4.34
CA THR A 105 20.12 -7.68 5.80
C THR A 105 18.77 -7.41 6.49
N ALA A 106 17.79 -6.83 5.77
CA ALA A 106 16.45 -6.55 6.27
C ALA A 106 15.53 -7.77 6.18
N HIS A 107 15.73 -8.63 5.17
CA HIS A 107 14.96 -9.85 4.98
C HIS A 107 15.09 -10.83 6.17
N ASP A 108 16.29 -10.92 6.74
CA ASP A 108 16.62 -11.85 7.83
C ASP A 108 16.14 -11.40 9.23
N ARG A 109 15.68 -10.15 9.38
CA ARG A 109 15.45 -9.53 10.70
C ARG A 109 13.98 -9.31 11.04
N ILE A 110 13.05 -9.71 10.19
CA ILE A 110 11.62 -9.72 10.53
C ILE A 110 11.37 -10.95 11.41
N GLN A 111 11.79 -10.86 12.67
CA GLN A 111 11.37 -11.75 13.74
C GLN A 111 10.62 -10.93 14.79
N ALA A 112 9.54 -11.50 15.31
CA ALA A 112 8.76 -10.90 16.39
C ALA A 112 9.66 -10.61 17.59
N SER A 113 9.44 -9.48 18.25
CA SER A 113 9.98 -9.25 19.57
C SER A 113 9.36 -10.25 20.55
N SER A 114 10.26 -10.97 21.24
CA SER A 114 10.08 -11.81 22.43
C SER A 114 9.29 -13.11 22.30
N GLN A 115 9.98 -14.18 22.70
CA GLN A 115 9.48 -15.50 23.04
C GLN A 115 8.35 -15.40 24.07
N ASP A 116 7.12 -15.62 23.61
CA ASP A 116 6.07 -16.31 24.36
C ASP A 116 5.02 -16.74 23.33
N ASP A 117 5.13 -18.00 22.88
CA ASP A 117 4.25 -18.65 21.90
C ASP A 117 2.79 -18.83 22.38
N ASN A 118 2.37 -18.08 23.41
CA ASN A 118 1.06 -18.20 24.06
C ASN A 118 0.27 -16.88 24.18
N SER A 119 0.71 -15.80 23.53
CA SER A 119 -0.03 -14.50 23.55
C SER A 119 -0.69 -14.14 22.23
N PHE A 120 -1.01 -15.14 21.40
CA PHE A 120 -1.50 -14.94 20.02
C PHE A 120 -3.01 -14.85 19.84
N TRP A 121 -3.77 -14.64 20.91
CA TRP A 121 -5.21 -14.39 20.83
C TRP A 121 -5.60 -13.42 21.94
N ILE A 122 -6.27 -12.33 21.60
CA ILE A 122 -7.02 -11.59 22.61
C ILE A 122 -8.08 -12.56 23.14
N HIS A 123 -7.98 -12.87 24.43
CA HIS A 123 -8.93 -13.70 25.16
C HIS A 123 -10.37 -13.24 24.93
N ALA A 124 -11.26 -14.21 24.75
CA ALA A 124 -12.70 -14.10 24.57
C ALA A 124 -13.47 -13.58 25.81
N ASP A 125 -12.87 -12.73 26.65
CA ASP A 125 -13.46 -12.28 27.92
C ASP A 125 -13.41 -10.74 28.10
N VAL A 126 -13.74 -9.99 27.05
CA VAL A 126 -14.14 -8.58 27.21
C VAL A 126 -15.65 -8.57 27.47
N PRO A 127 -16.12 -8.24 28.69
CA PRO A 127 -17.55 -8.07 28.92
C PRO A 127 -18.08 -6.91 28.05
N PRO A 128 -19.33 -6.99 27.54
CA PRO A 128 -19.89 -5.96 26.69
C PRO A 128 -19.77 -4.58 27.35
N ARG A 129 -19.24 -3.61 26.61
CA ARG A 129 -19.20 -2.22 27.06
C ARG A 129 -20.63 -1.67 26.98
N ASP A 130 -21.23 -1.41 28.14
CA ASP A 130 -22.58 -0.84 28.23
C ASP A 130 -22.70 0.44 27.40
N SER A 131 -23.62 0.43 26.44
CA SER A 131 -24.00 1.63 25.70
C SER A 131 -24.76 2.59 26.64
N PRO A 132 -24.55 3.92 26.56
CA PRO A 132 -25.31 4.86 27.36
C PRO A 132 -26.81 4.83 26.98
N PRO A 133 -27.73 5.06 27.93
CA PRO A 133 -29.16 4.90 27.67
C PRO A 133 -29.69 5.97 26.70
N HIS A 134 -30.35 5.49 25.66
CA HIS A 134 -31.21 6.29 24.78
C HIS A 134 -32.24 7.07 25.60
N ARG A 135 -32.26 8.39 25.41
CA ARG A 135 -33.28 9.29 25.97
C ARG A 135 -34.49 9.30 25.05
N LEU A 136 -35.56 8.62 25.47
CA LEU A 136 -36.98 8.80 25.09
C LEU A 136 -37.39 10.27 25.36
N SER A 137 -38.20 11.04 24.63
CA SER A 137 -39.36 10.90 23.70
C SER A 137 -39.60 12.31 23.06
N PRO A 138 -40.70 12.67 22.34
CA PRO A 138 -41.90 11.92 21.94
C PRO A 138 -42.38 12.06 20.48
N ASP A 139 -43.16 11.04 20.08
CA ASP A 139 -44.41 11.07 19.31
C ASP A 139 -44.47 11.86 17.99
N HIS A 140 -44.43 11.14 16.88
CA HIS A 140 -45.39 11.42 15.81
C HIS A 140 -45.91 10.12 15.19
N GLU A 141 -47.23 9.98 15.30
CA GLU A 141 -48.06 8.85 14.87
C GLU A 141 -47.97 8.52 13.36
N THR A 142 -47.98 7.21 13.12
CA THR A 142 -48.54 6.44 12.00
C THR A 142 -48.76 7.13 10.65
N SER A 143 -48.01 6.65 9.66
CA SER A 143 -48.56 6.37 8.33
C SER A 143 -47.86 5.15 7.76
N ASP A 144 -48.59 4.04 7.70
CA ASP A 144 -48.32 2.94 6.80
C ASP A 144 -47.97 3.50 5.42
N ASN A 145 -46.75 3.26 4.96
CA ASN A 145 -46.45 3.27 3.56
C ASN A 145 -45.61 2.03 3.30
N GLN A 146 -46.26 1.07 2.64
CA GLN A 146 -45.64 -0.03 1.92
C GLN A 146 -44.33 0.47 1.29
N ARG A 147 -43.20 0.03 1.84
CA ARG A 147 -41.94 0.07 1.12
C ARG A 147 -42.16 -0.83 -0.08
N ASN A 148 -42.31 -0.21 -1.23
CA ASN A 148 -42.21 -0.90 -2.50
C ASN A 148 -40.84 -1.58 -2.51
N ASP A 149 -40.84 -2.91 -2.38
CA ASP A 149 -39.71 -3.76 -2.73
C ASP A 149 -39.46 -3.56 -4.23
N ILE A 150 -38.60 -2.61 -4.56
CA ILE A 150 -37.96 -2.54 -5.86
C ILE A 150 -36.87 -3.62 -5.80
N PRO A 151 -36.90 -4.66 -6.64
CA PRO A 151 -35.76 -5.56 -6.78
C PRO A 151 -34.59 -4.69 -7.24
N SER A 152 -33.59 -4.52 -6.37
CA SER A 152 -32.32 -3.95 -6.78
C SER A 152 -31.67 -4.97 -7.70
N ASP A 153 -31.98 -4.87 -9.00
CA ASP A 153 -31.30 -5.59 -10.09
C ASP A 153 -29.82 -5.16 -10.23
N TYR A 154 -29.32 -4.32 -9.32
CA TYR A 154 -27.91 -3.99 -9.24
C TYR A 154 -27.15 -5.18 -8.63
N PRO A 155 -26.05 -5.61 -9.26
CA PRO A 155 -25.20 -6.67 -8.75
C PRO A 155 -24.71 -6.27 -7.36
N THR A 156 -25.09 -7.05 -6.35
CA THR A 156 -24.61 -6.85 -4.99
C THR A 156 -23.30 -7.58 -4.82
N PHE A 157 -22.25 -6.85 -4.45
CA PHE A 157 -20.98 -7.45 -4.05
C PHE A 157 -21.19 -8.29 -2.78
N HIS A 158 -20.57 -9.46 -2.74
CA HIS A 158 -20.69 -10.39 -1.63
C HIS A 158 -19.31 -10.91 -1.19
N VAL A 159 -19.13 -10.99 0.13
CA VAL A 159 -17.94 -11.56 0.75
C VAL A 159 -18.27 -12.96 1.29
N ASN A 160 -17.52 -13.97 0.83
CA ASN A 160 -17.67 -15.36 1.25
C ASN A 160 -16.48 -15.76 2.12
N GLU A 161 -16.71 -16.10 3.39
CA GLU A 161 -15.65 -16.61 4.26
C GLU A 161 -15.60 -18.15 4.24
N ILE A 162 -14.41 -18.71 3.97
CA ILE A 162 -14.15 -20.15 3.97
C ILE A 162 -12.96 -20.49 4.85
N ARG A 163 -12.86 -21.73 5.32
CA ARG A 163 -11.67 -22.27 5.98
C ARG A 163 -10.80 -23.01 4.99
N GLY A 164 -9.50 -22.72 4.95
CA GLY A 164 -8.57 -23.40 4.03
C GLY A 164 -7.18 -22.76 3.97
N ASP A 165 -6.44 -23.08 2.91
CA ASP A 165 -5.20 -22.38 2.53
C ASP A 165 -5.49 -21.37 1.40
N LEU A 166 -4.91 -20.17 1.51
CA LEU A 166 -5.03 -19.15 0.48
C LEU A 166 -4.44 -19.61 -0.86
N LEU A 167 -3.47 -20.53 -0.81
CA LEU A 167 -2.85 -21.11 -2.00
C LEU A 167 -3.76 -22.08 -2.77
N ASP A 168 -4.87 -22.51 -2.18
CA ASP A 168 -5.87 -23.38 -2.82
C ASP A 168 -6.82 -22.61 -3.75
N ALA A 169 -6.60 -21.30 -3.96
CA ALA A 169 -7.33 -20.51 -4.95
C ALA A 169 -7.32 -21.23 -6.33
N PRO A 170 -8.32 -21.01 -7.22
CA PRO A 170 -8.45 -21.70 -8.52
C PRO A 170 -7.65 -21.02 -9.63
N ASP A 171 -7.11 -21.77 -10.62
CA ASP A 171 -6.25 -21.23 -11.72
C ASP A 171 -6.80 -19.90 -12.31
N GLY A 172 -5.94 -18.88 -12.46
CA GLY A 172 -6.34 -17.53 -12.88
C GLY A 172 -6.80 -16.57 -11.76
N ALA A 173 -7.07 -17.05 -10.54
CA ALA A 173 -7.49 -16.21 -9.41
C ALA A 173 -6.50 -15.09 -9.05
N THR A 174 -7.05 -14.03 -8.48
CA THR A 174 -6.35 -12.87 -7.93
C THR A 174 -6.22 -12.99 -6.43
N ILE A 175 -4.99 -13.18 -5.94
CA ILE A 175 -4.68 -13.19 -4.51
C ILE A 175 -4.39 -11.76 -4.05
N ILE A 176 -5.23 -11.24 -3.17
CA ILE A 176 -5.11 -9.92 -2.56
C ILE A 176 -4.41 -10.06 -1.21
N HIS A 177 -3.44 -9.19 -0.94
CA HIS A 177 -2.82 -9.10 0.38
C HIS A 177 -2.28 -7.71 0.70
N ALA A 178 -2.15 -7.40 1.98
CA ALA A 178 -1.54 -6.16 2.45
C ALA A 178 0.00 -6.27 2.55
N VAL A 179 0.70 -5.23 2.10
CA VAL A 179 2.15 -5.14 2.07
C VAL A 179 2.66 -3.79 2.55
N ASN A 180 3.95 -3.73 2.87
CA ASN A 180 4.64 -2.47 3.16
C ASN A 180 5.12 -1.79 1.87
N CYS A 181 5.71 -0.60 1.98
CA CYS A 181 6.28 0.11 0.85
C CYS A 181 7.81 -0.06 0.70
N GLN A 182 8.42 -0.98 1.47
CA GLN A 182 9.87 -1.18 1.52
C GLN A 182 10.36 -2.41 0.73
N GLY A 183 9.48 -3.04 -0.06
CA GLY A 183 9.88 -4.17 -0.92
C GLY A 183 10.11 -5.47 -0.16
N LEU A 184 9.50 -5.65 1.01
CA LEU A 184 9.72 -6.82 1.86
C LEU A 184 8.47 -7.67 2.09
N TRP A 185 8.58 -8.96 1.76
CA TRP A 185 7.64 -10.02 2.12
C TRP A 185 8.32 -10.98 3.10
N GLY A 186 8.37 -10.61 4.38
CA GLY A 186 9.18 -11.31 5.38
C GLY A 186 8.42 -11.99 6.51
N PHE A 187 7.09 -11.82 6.59
CA PHE A 187 6.28 -12.41 7.66
C PHE A 187 4.89 -12.82 7.18
N GLY A 188 4.24 -13.72 7.91
CA GLY A 188 2.85 -14.14 7.69
C GLY A 188 2.61 -14.63 6.25
N VAL A 189 1.44 -14.29 5.72
CA VAL A 189 1.02 -14.65 4.35
C VAL A 189 2.00 -14.11 3.31
N ALA A 190 2.54 -12.89 3.48
CA ALA A 190 3.51 -12.34 2.53
C ALA A 190 4.75 -13.23 2.40
N LYS A 191 5.27 -13.79 3.51
CA LYS A 191 6.40 -14.73 3.46
C LYS A 191 6.05 -16.02 2.72
N GLN A 192 4.85 -16.55 2.94
CA GLN A 192 4.37 -17.74 2.22
C GLN A 192 4.27 -17.46 0.72
N LEU A 193 3.65 -16.33 0.34
CA LEU A 193 3.57 -15.90 -1.06
C LEU A 193 4.94 -15.66 -1.69
N LYS A 194 5.94 -15.18 -0.94
CA LYS A 194 7.31 -15.04 -1.45
C LYS A 194 7.93 -16.38 -1.85
N THR A 195 7.65 -17.43 -1.08
CA THR A 195 8.17 -18.77 -1.35
C THR A 195 7.48 -19.39 -2.57
N GLU A 196 6.17 -19.22 -2.69
CA GLU A 196 5.39 -19.82 -3.78
C GLU A 196 5.43 -19.02 -5.09
N PHE A 197 5.52 -17.68 -5.00
CA PHE A 197 5.50 -16.75 -6.12
C PHE A 197 6.76 -15.85 -6.14
N PRO A 198 7.97 -16.43 -6.28
CA PRO A 198 9.22 -15.67 -6.30
C PRO A 198 9.33 -14.66 -7.45
N GLY A 199 8.72 -14.93 -8.60
CA GLY A 199 8.59 -14.01 -9.73
C GLY A 199 7.75 -12.79 -9.37
N ALA A 200 6.55 -13.00 -8.82
CA ALA A 200 5.70 -11.90 -8.35
C ALA A 200 6.39 -11.07 -7.26
N PHE A 201 7.11 -11.71 -6.34
CA PHE A 201 7.90 -11.00 -5.34
C PHE A 201 8.96 -10.08 -5.97
N LYS A 202 9.67 -10.54 -7.01
CA LYS A 202 10.66 -9.71 -7.73
C LYS A 202 10.00 -8.49 -8.39
N ALA A 203 8.82 -8.67 -8.99
CA ALA A 203 8.07 -7.57 -9.59
C ALA A 203 7.65 -6.52 -8.53
N TYR A 204 7.10 -6.97 -7.41
CA TYR A 204 6.79 -6.11 -6.27
C TYR A 204 8.03 -5.40 -5.70
N GLN A 205 9.13 -6.13 -5.51
CA GLN A 205 10.37 -5.57 -4.99
C GLN A 205 10.91 -4.48 -5.93
N SER A 206 10.97 -4.76 -7.24
CA SER A 206 11.40 -3.79 -8.23
C SER A 206 10.51 -2.55 -8.24
N TYR A 207 9.19 -2.72 -8.15
CA TYR A 207 8.25 -1.62 -8.02
C TYR A 207 8.57 -0.74 -6.81
N CYS A 208 8.82 -1.33 -5.63
CA CYS A 208 9.21 -0.59 -4.44
C CYS A 208 10.55 0.15 -4.60
N GLU A 209 11.53 -0.46 -5.25
CA GLU A 209 12.86 0.13 -5.47
C GLU A 209 12.86 1.28 -6.47
N THR A 210 11.93 1.28 -7.45
CA THR A 210 11.80 2.36 -8.43
C THR A 210 11.17 3.63 -7.86
N ALA A 211 10.42 3.51 -6.76
CA ALA A 211 9.82 4.66 -6.11
C ALA A 211 10.88 5.56 -5.46
N LYS A 212 10.73 6.87 -5.64
CA LYS A 212 11.65 7.86 -5.04
C LYS A 212 11.67 7.79 -3.52
N ARG A 213 10.49 7.58 -2.92
CA ARG A 213 10.32 7.41 -1.48
C ARG A 213 9.26 6.33 -1.25
N PRO A 214 9.44 5.43 -0.27
CA PRO A 214 8.43 4.41 0.08
C PRO A 214 7.04 5.01 0.31
N ARG A 215 6.94 6.19 0.94
CA ARG A 215 5.66 6.86 1.18
C ARG A 215 4.87 7.24 -0.07
N HIS A 216 5.48 7.30 -1.26
CA HIS A 216 4.77 7.60 -2.52
C HIS A 216 3.99 6.38 -3.05
N LEU A 217 4.19 5.22 -2.42
CA LEU A 217 3.53 3.98 -2.74
C LEU A 217 2.32 3.73 -1.84
N ALA A 218 2.31 4.32 -0.64
CA ALA A 218 1.19 4.28 0.30
C ALA A 218 -0.15 4.55 -0.39
N GLY A 219 -1.12 3.66 -0.19
CA GLY A 219 -2.46 3.77 -0.75
C GLY A 219 -2.59 3.39 -2.22
N LYS A 220 -1.57 2.78 -2.83
CA LYS A 220 -1.66 2.22 -4.18
C LYS A 220 -1.87 0.72 -4.15
N CYS A 221 -2.42 0.17 -5.22
CA CYS A 221 -2.36 -1.27 -5.50
C CYS A 221 -1.43 -1.54 -6.68
N LEU A 222 -0.51 -2.50 -6.50
CA LEU A 222 0.22 -3.11 -7.61
C LEU A 222 -0.44 -4.45 -7.95
N LEU A 223 -1.12 -4.52 -9.10
CA LEU A 223 -1.66 -5.75 -9.64
C LEU A 223 -0.63 -6.42 -10.57
N ILE A 224 -0.18 -7.62 -10.20
CA ILE A 224 0.89 -8.35 -10.87
C ILE A 224 0.28 -9.53 -11.64
N PRO A 225 0.49 -9.62 -12.97
CA PRO A 225 0.05 -10.78 -13.74
C PRO A 225 0.83 -12.04 -13.38
N PRO A 226 0.33 -13.25 -13.72
CA PRO A 226 1.05 -14.50 -13.50
C PRO A 226 2.46 -14.44 -14.09
N GLN A 227 3.48 -14.66 -13.25
CA GLN A 227 4.87 -14.65 -13.69
C GLN A 227 5.28 -16.05 -14.13
N ILE A 228 6.02 -16.14 -15.25
CA ILE A 228 6.43 -17.40 -15.86
C ILE A 228 7.17 -18.31 -14.87
N GLU A 229 8.03 -17.71 -14.05
CA GLU A 229 8.83 -18.37 -13.03
C GLU A 229 8.00 -19.01 -11.92
N ASP A 230 6.76 -18.58 -11.75
CA ASP A 230 5.90 -19.04 -10.66
C ASP A 230 5.05 -20.26 -11.06
N TYR A 231 4.81 -20.46 -12.36
CA TYR A 231 3.93 -21.52 -12.86
C TYR A 231 4.55 -22.54 -13.82
N GLN A 232 5.71 -22.24 -14.43
CA GLN A 232 6.43 -23.20 -15.28
C GLN A 232 7.38 -24.06 -14.44
N ASP A 233 7.35 -25.38 -14.67
CA ASP A 233 8.32 -26.30 -14.06
C ASP A 233 9.70 -26.16 -14.75
N ASP A 234 10.78 -26.22 -13.96
CA ASP A 234 12.17 -26.15 -14.44
C ASP A 234 12.47 -27.12 -15.60
N GLU A 235 11.87 -28.32 -15.61
CA GLU A 235 12.04 -29.31 -16.69
C GLU A 235 11.56 -28.83 -18.07
N THR A 236 10.59 -27.90 -18.12
CA THR A 236 10.05 -27.38 -19.38
C THR A 236 10.95 -26.31 -20.02
N LEU A 237 11.77 -25.63 -19.21
CA LEU A 237 12.74 -24.64 -19.67
C LEU A 237 13.98 -25.30 -20.30
N GLU A 238 14.47 -26.40 -19.72
CA GLU A 238 15.65 -27.14 -20.25
C GLU A 238 15.36 -27.85 -21.59
N LYS A 239 14.13 -28.33 -21.80
CA LYS A 239 13.73 -29.01 -23.05
C LYS A 239 13.58 -28.05 -24.24
N LYS A 240 13.37 -26.74 -24.02
CA LYS A 240 13.40 -25.72 -25.09
C LYS A 240 14.82 -25.37 -25.53
N ALA A 241 15.82 -25.58 -24.68
CA ALA A 241 17.23 -25.30 -24.99
C ALA A 241 17.93 -26.43 -25.77
N SER A 242 17.38 -27.66 -25.76
CA SER A 242 17.92 -28.79 -26.50
C SER A 242 17.16 -29.02 -27.80
N ASN A 243 17.81 -28.73 -28.93
CA ASN A 243 17.33 -28.91 -30.32
C ASN A 243 17.13 -30.40 -30.71
N GLY A 244 16.20 -31.10 -30.06
CA GLY A 244 15.72 -32.41 -30.48
C GLY A 244 14.25 -32.32 -30.87
N LYS A 245 13.88 -32.79 -32.07
CA LYS A 245 12.46 -32.88 -32.48
C LYS A 245 11.70 -33.72 -31.43
N PRO A 246 10.73 -33.14 -30.69
CA PRO A 246 10.02 -33.89 -29.66
C PRO A 246 9.12 -34.94 -30.30
N ASP A 247 9.10 -36.15 -29.74
CA ASP A 247 8.19 -37.23 -30.12
C ASP A 247 6.74 -36.83 -29.76
N PRO A 248 5.80 -36.79 -30.72
CA PRO A 248 4.40 -36.41 -30.47
C PRO A 248 3.67 -37.29 -29.45
N ARG A 249 4.20 -38.48 -29.11
CA ARG A 249 3.54 -39.46 -28.24
C ARG A 249 3.94 -39.35 -26.77
N THR A 250 4.95 -38.55 -26.43
CA THR A 250 5.47 -38.38 -25.06
C THR A 250 5.05 -37.07 -24.41
N TYR A 251 4.24 -36.25 -25.09
CA TYR A 251 3.64 -35.03 -24.53
C TYR A 251 2.53 -35.40 -23.51
N ARG A 252 2.91 -36.02 -22.38
CA ARG A 252 2.10 -35.91 -21.18
C ARG A 252 2.15 -34.43 -20.80
N LYS A 253 1.00 -33.74 -20.86
CA LYS A 253 0.80 -32.44 -20.21
C LYS A 253 1.18 -32.63 -18.74
N GLN A 254 2.44 -32.33 -18.39
CA GLN A 254 2.82 -32.15 -17.00
C GLN A 254 1.93 -31.03 -16.46
N PRO A 255 1.30 -31.21 -15.28
CA PRO A 255 0.45 -30.17 -14.72
C PRO A 255 1.36 -28.99 -14.39
N CYS A 256 1.31 -27.93 -15.19
CA CYS A 256 1.87 -26.66 -14.80
C CYS A 256 1.19 -26.23 -13.49
N LYS A 257 1.96 -25.63 -12.57
CA LYS A 257 1.39 -25.01 -11.38
C LYS A 257 0.34 -23.97 -11.81
N GLN A 258 -0.58 -23.66 -10.91
CA GLN A 258 -1.65 -22.72 -11.19
C GLN A 258 -1.08 -21.30 -11.37
N ARG A 259 -1.60 -20.56 -12.34
CA ARG A 259 -1.30 -19.16 -12.63
C ARG A 259 -2.09 -18.27 -11.69
N ARG A 260 -1.41 -17.37 -10.98
CA ARG A 260 -2.03 -16.46 -10.01
C ARG A 260 -1.70 -15.03 -10.36
N TRP A 261 -2.72 -14.18 -10.30
CA TRP A 261 -2.52 -12.75 -10.18
C TRP A 261 -2.26 -12.42 -8.71
N ILE A 262 -1.37 -11.47 -8.44
CA ILE A 262 -1.08 -11.01 -7.08
C ILE A 262 -1.41 -9.51 -6.99
N ALA A 263 -2.36 -9.15 -6.14
CA ALA A 263 -2.73 -7.77 -5.83
C ALA A 263 -2.09 -7.35 -4.50
N CYS A 264 -1.03 -6.54 -4.61
CA CYS A 264 -0.32 -5.97 -3.47
C CYS A 264 -1.01 -4.67 -3.05
N LEU A 265 -1.66 -4.65 -1.88
CA LEU A 265 -2.21 -3.42 -1.28
C LEU A 265 -1.15 -2.74 -0.43
N LEU A 266 -0.72 -1.55 -0.79
CA LEU A 266 0.40 -0.85 -0.13
C LEU A 266 -0.13 -0.05 1.06
N THR A 267 -0.41 -0.76 2.16
CA THR A 267 -1.19 -0.23 3.29
C THR A 267 -0.34 0.38 4.41
N SER A 268 0.99 0.23 4.37
CA SER A 268 1.90 0.80 5.36
C SER A 268 3.24 1.19 4.75
N VAL A 269 3.81 2.32 5.16
CA VAL A 269 5.13 2.75 4.67
C VAL A 269 6.24 1.80 5.14
N GLY A 270 6.26 1.47 6.44
CA GLY A 270 7.19 0.50 7.03
C GLY A 270 6.49 -0.78 7.47
N TYR A 271 7.16 -1.56 8.31
CA TYR A 271 6.65 -2.83 8.82
C TYR A 271 7.16 -3.10 10.23
N GLY A 272 6.48 -3.99 10.96
CA GLY A 272 6.90 -4.43 12.30
C GLY A 272 7.21 -3.26 13.24
N THR A 273 8.22 -3.41 14.09
CA THR A 273 8.66 -2.37 15.02
C THR A 273 9.61 -1.37 14.35
N LYS A 274 9.56 -0.11 14.81
CA LYS A 274 10.44 0.95 14.32
C LYS A 274 11.92 0.59 14.50
N ASN A 275 12.67 0.64 13.40
CA ASN A 275 14.09 0.35 13.40
C ASN A 275 14.84 1.23 12.39
N MET A 276 15.22 2.43 12.83
CA MET A 276 15.86 3.42 11.97
C MET A 276 17.27 3.04 11.52
N ARG A 277 17.91 2.05 12.15
CA ARG A 277 19.19 1.50 11.65
C ARG A 277 19.05 0.95 10.22
N PHE A 278 17.86 0.44 9.88
CA PHE A 278 17.54 -0.10 8.56
C PHE A 278 16.61 0.83 7.77
N ASN A 279 16.48 2.09 8.19
CA ASN A 279 15.52 3.03 7.61
C ASN A 279 14.08 2.48 7.61
N ASN A 280 13.72 1.68 8.61
CA ASN A 280 12.36 1.19 8.81
C ASN A 280 11.64 2.08 9.83
N PRO A 281 10.61 2.87 9.43
CA PRO A 281 9.86 3.71 10.36
C PRO A 281 8.99 2.90 11.33
N GLY A 282 8.85 1.59 11.11
CA GLY A 282 7.86 0.74 11.77
C GLY A 282 6.58 0.65 10.94
N ARG A 283 5.67 -0.25 11.31
CA ARG A 283 4.32 -0.26 10.75
C ARG A 283 3.61 1.06 11.08
N ASP A 284 2.78 1.52 10.17
CA ASP A 284 1.92 2.68 10.37
C ASP A 284 0.86 2.41 11.46
N SER A 285 0.18 3.46 11.95
CA SER A 285 -0.93 3.29 12.91
C SER A 285 -2.13 2.62 12.24
N PRO A 286 -3.01 1.93 13.00
CA PRO A 286 -4.21 1.31 12.45
C PRO A 286 -5.07 2.26 11.61
N GLU A 287 -5.28 3.50 12.06
CA GLU A 287 -6.09 4.49 11.35
C GLU A 287 -5.47 4.86 10.01
N ARG A 288 -4.14 4.98 9.98
CA ARG A 288 -3.40 5.27 8.75
C ARG A 288 -3.39 4.07 7.81
N ILE A 289 -3.32 2.84 8.35
CA ILE A 289 -3.42 1.61 7.57
C ILE A 289 -4.79 1.48 6.93
N LEU A 290 -5.87 1.73 7.67
CA LEU A 290 -7.24 1.74 7.15
C LEU A 290 -7.43 2.76 6.03
N ARG A 291 -6.97 4.01 6.22
CA ARG A 291 -7.01 5.04 5.16
C ARG A 291 -6.24 4.63 3.91
N GLN A 292 -5.04 4.08 4.06
CA GLN A 292 -4.25 3.59 2.92
C GLN A 292 -4.91 2.37 2.26
N THR A 293 -5.55 1.51 3.05
CA THR A 293 -6.29 0.34 2.57
C THR A 293 -7.42 0.77 1.66
N GLN A 294 -8.21 1.76 2.07
CA GLN A 294 -9.29 2.33 1.26
C GLN A 294 -8.79 2.77 -0.12
N MET A 295 -7.77 3.63 -0.15
CA MET A 295 -7.18 4.12 -1.41
C MET A 295 -6.59 3.00 -2.27
N ALA A 296 -5.98 1.99 -1.64
CA ALA A 296 -5.41 0.86 -2.37
C ALA A 296 -6.50 -0.04 -2.98
N LEU A 297 -7.64 -0.21 -2.31
CA LEU A 297 -8.79 -0.95 -2.82
C LEU A 297 -9.47 -0.21 -3.98
N GLU A 298 -9.64 1.11 -3.88
CA GLU A 298 -10.09 1.95 -5.01
C GLU A 298 -9.16 1.79 -6.23
N SER A 299 -7.84 1.82 -5.99
CA SER A 299 -6.82 1.59 -7.01
C SER A 299 -6.89 0.19 -7.62
N LEU A 300 -7.19 -0.84 -6.82
CA LEU A 300 -7.38 -2.22 -7.28
C LEU A 300 -8.65 -2.34 -8.13
N ARG A 301 -9.79 -1.82 -7.64
CA ARG A 301 -11.07 -1.85 -8.34
C ARG A 301 -10.94 -1.23 -9.73
N THR A 302 -10.33 -0.05 -9.82
CA THR A 302 -10.09 0.64 -11.11
C THR A 302 -9.31 -0.25 -12.09
N GLN A 303 -8.24 -0.90 -11.61
CA GLN A 303 -7.44 -1.81 -12.44
C GLN A 303 -8.26 -3.01 -12.91
N LEU A 304 -9.04 -3.64 -12.02
CA LEU A 304 -9.89 -4.78 -12.37
C LEU A 304 -10.93 -4.40 -13.43
N GLU A 305 -11.62 -3.27 -13.28
CA GLU A 305 -12.60 -2.78 -14.25
C GLU A 305 -11.96 -2.46 -15.62
N ASP A 306 -10.73 -1.93 -15.63
CA ASP A 306 -10.01 -1.66 -16.88
C ASP A 306 -9.70 -2.95 -17.64
N TYR A 307 -9.32 -4.03 -16.93
CA TYR A 307 -9.16 -5.35 -17.53
C TYR A 307 -10.48 -5.93 -18.06
N THR A 308 -11.61 -5.69 -17.37
CA THR A 308 -12.93 -6.13 -17.85
C THR A 308 -13.37 -5.40 -19.13
N ARG A 309 -13.00 -4.13 -19.29
CA ARG A 309 -13.37 -3.31 -20.46
C ARG A 309 -12.47 -3.53 -21.67
N CYS A 310 -11.27 -4.08 -21.48
CA CYS A 310 -10.36 -4.39 -22.57
C CYS A 310 -10.77 -5.72 -23.21
N ASP A 311 -11.31 -5.67 -24.43
CA ASP A 311 -11.57 -6.85 -25.27
C ASP A 311 -10.23 -7.45 -25.71
N LEU A 312 -9.61 -8.23 -24.82
CA LEU A 312 -8.39 -8.97 -25.09
C LEU A 312 -8.77 -10.10 -26.05
N GLY A 313 -8.63 -9.85 -27.36
CA GLY A 313 -8.93 -10.84 -28.40
C GLY A 313 -8.30 -12.21 -28.13
N GLU A 314 -8.91 -13.26 -28.69
CA GLU A 314 -8.78 -14.75 -28.55
C GLU A 314 -7.47 -15.45 -28.08
N HIS A 315 -6.50 -14.82 -27.45
CA HIS A 315 -5.24 -15.46 -27.08
C HIS A 315 -4.84 -15.18 -25.63
N ASP A 316 -5.25 -16.11 -24.76
CA ASP A 316 -4.87 -16.34 -23.35
C ASP A 316 -5.96 -15.95 -22.33
N GLU A 317 -6.75 -16.93 -21.89
CA GLU A 317 -7.80 -16.85 -20.85
C GLU A 317 -7.28 -16.28 -19.51
N TYR A 318 -5.96 -16.26 -19.31
CA TYR A 318 -5.29 -15.83 -18.10
C TYR A 318 -4.65 -14.44 -18.23
N ALA A 319 -4.90 -13.77 -19.36
CA ALA A 319 -4.52 -12.38 -19.59
C ALA A 319 -5.41 -11.39 -18.80
N VAL A 320 -6.52 -11.87 -18.22
CA VAL A 320 -7.37 -11.13 -17.30
C VAL A 320 -7.30 -11.69 -15.87
N PRO A 321 -7.46 -10.84 -14.85
CA PRO A 321 -7.62 -11.28 -13.47
C PRO A 321 -8.92 -12.07 -13.27
N GLY A 322 -8.83 -13.25 -12.67
CA GLY A 322 -9.98 -14.08 -12.28
C GLY A 322 -10.47 -13.80 -10.86
N ASP A 323 -11.19 -14.77 -10.28
CA ASP A 323 -11.84 -14.70 -8.96
C ASP A 323 -10.97 -14.04 -7.88
N LEU A 324 -11.60 -13.21 -7.04
CA LEU A 324 -10.92 -12.49 -5.97
C LEU A 324 -10.80 -13.36 -4.71
N TRP A 325 -9.57 -13.54 -4.24
CA TRP A 325 -9.22 -14.33 -3.07
C TRP A 325 -8.32 -13.55 -2.14
N THR A 326 -8.56 -13.65 -0.84
CA THR A 326 -7.75 -12.91 0.15
C THR A 326 -7.65 -13.68 1.46
N CYS A 327 -6.58 -13.44 2.22
CA CYS A 327 -6.62 -13.69 3.65
C CYS A 327 -7.34 -12.54 4.37
N LYS A 328 -7.51 -12.67 5.69
CA LYS A 328 -7.83 -11.53 6.55
C LYS A 328 -6.63 -10.59 6.63
N PHE A 329 -6.41 -9.78 5.59
CA PHE A 329 -5.27 -8.87 5.53
C PHE A 329 -5.42 -7.76 6.58
N ASN A 330 -4.31 -7.09 6.91
CA ASN A 330 -4.15 -6.16 8.03
C ASN A 330 -4.30 -6.76 9.46
N SER A 331 -5.07 -7.83 9.68
CA SER A 331 -5.31 -8.39 11.02
C SER A 331 -4.20 -9.23 11.63
N GLY A 332 -3.19 -9.59 10.83
CA GLY A 332 -1.97 -10.23 11.31
C GLY A 332 -0.92 -9.22 11.80
N ALA A 333 0.20 -9.15 11.07
CA ALA A 333 1.38 -8.35 11.47
C ALA A 333 1.13 -6.84 11.57
N PHE A 334 0.09 -6.33 10.91
CA PHE A 334 -0.29 -4.92 10.98
C PHE A 334 -1.18 -4.62 12.20
N GLY A 335 -1.88 -5.61 12.75
CA GLY A 335 -2.63 -5.50 14.00
C GLY A 335 -3.82 -4.56 13.92
N VAL A 336 -4.56 -4.62 12.81
CA VAL A 336 -5.82 -3.89 12.60
C VAL A 336 -6.97 -4.88 12.71
N ASP A 337 -8.07 -4.52 13.36
CA ASP A 337 -9.20 -5.44 13.48
C ASP A 337 -9.77 -5.76 12.09
N TRP A 338 -10.12 -7.03 11.89
CA TRP A 338 -10.55 -7.51 10.56
C TRP A 338 -11.88 -6.88 10.17
N GLU A 339 -12.77 -6.68 11.14
CA GLU A 339 -14.08 -6.08 10.96
C GLU A 339 -13.98 -4.65 10.39
N GLU A 340 -13.05 -3.84 10.89
CA GLU A 340 -12.78 -2.49 10.33
C GLU A 340 -12.25 -2.55 8.90
N THR A 341 -11.42 -3.56 8.60
CA THR A 341 -10.90 -3.76 7.23
C THR A 341 -12.01 -4.24 6.29
N LEU A 342 -12.90 -5.12 6.77
CA LEU A 342 -14.01 -5.68 6.02
C LEU A 342 -15.03 -4.60 5.64
N GLU A 343 -15.37 -3.68 6.55
CA GLU A 343 -16.25 -2.54 6.26
C GLU A 343 -15.74 -1.70 5.08
N ILE A 344 -14.42 -1.46 5.02
CA ILE A 344 -13.79 -0.75 3.90
C ILE A 344 -13.88 -1.58 2.62
N VAL A 345 -13.64 -2.89 2.69
CA VAL A 345 -13.74 -3.78 1.52
C VAL A 345 -15.15 -3.74 0.94
N GLU A 346 -16.18 -3.91 1.77
CA GLU A 346 -17.57 -3.90 1.33
C GLU A 346 -17.97 -2.56 0.73
N SER A 347 -17.54 -1.45 1.33
CA SER A 347 -17.79 -0.10 0.80
C SER A 347 -17.10 0.14 -0.54
N GLU A 348 -15.81 -0.20 -0.67
CA GLU A 348 -15.03 0.08 -1.87
C GLU A 348 -15.42 -0.83 -3.05
N PHE A 349 -15.94 -2.03 -2.78
CA PHE A 349 -16.41 -2.97 -3.80
C PHE A 349 -17.94 -2.97 -3.96
N GLU A 350 -18.66 -2.01 -3.37
CA GLU A 350 -20.10 -1.89 -3.57
C GLU A 350 -20.44 -1.82 -5.07
N GLY A 351 -21.35 -2.69 -5.52
CA GLY A 351 -21.75 -2.81 -6.92
C GLY A 351 -20.75 -3.54 -7.82
N PHE A 352 -19.70 -4.17 -7.29
CA PHE A 352 -18.75 -4.96 -8.08
C PHE A 352 -19.30 -6.37 -8.35
N ASP A 353 -19.21 -6.82 -9.61
CA ASP A 353 -19.88 -8.04 -10.09
C ASP A 353 -19.33 -9.35 -9.51
N GLN A 354 -18.04 -9.37 -9.13
CA GLN A 354 -17.38 -10.59 -8.66
C GLN A 354 -17.35 -10.65 -7.13
N PRO A 355 -17.66 -11.81 -6.52
CA PRO A 355 -17.56 -11.99 -5.09
C PRO A 355 -16.09 -12.04 -4.63
N LEU A 356 -15.86 -11.70 -3.36
CA LEU A 356 -14.58 -11.87 -2.70
C LEU A 356 -14.60 -13.10 -1.80
N THR A 357 -13.64 -14.01 -1.99
CA THR A 357 -13.43 -15.16 -1.11
C THR A 357 -12.39 -14.82 -0.05
N VAL A 358 -12.79 -14.79 1.22
CA VAL A 358 -11.90 -14.61 2.38
C VAL A 358 -11.55 -15.97 2.96
N VAL A 359 -10.27 -16.31 2.93
CA VAL A 359 -9.77 -17.57 3.48
C VAL A 359 -9.28 -17.34 4.90
N ALA A 360 -9.99 -17.92 5.86
CA ALA A 360 -9.54 -18.06 7.23
C ALA A 360 -8.68 -19.33 7.36
N ARG A 361 -7.56 -19.23 8.07
CA ARG A 361 -6.69 -20.39 8.30
C ARG A 361 -7.45 -21.41 9.17
N ALA A 362 -7.44 -22.67 8.72
CA ALA A 362 -8.12 -23.79 9.38
C ALA A 362 -7.56 -24.11 10.77
#